data_AF-A0A8T3T7S4-F1
#
_entry.id   AF-A0A8T3T7S4-F1
#
_cell.length_a   1.000
_cell.length_b   1.000
_cell.length_c   1.000
_cell.angle_alpha   90.00
_cell.angle_beta   90.00
_cell.angle_gamma   90.00
#
_symmetry.space_group_name_H-M   'P 1'
#
loop_
_entity.id
_entity.type
_entity.pdbx_description
1 polymer ?
#
loop_
_entity_poly.entity_id
_entity_poly.type
_entity_poly.pdbx_seq_one_letter_code
_entity_poly.pdbx_strand_id
1 'polypeptide(L)'
;MVALDVADLPETHVADTGVWLWVRDRRFPELRPWFDDQVRAGRVAVSAPIALELVRGAPNPDAAAKSGEHLGLLQHLPCGDEAWERAGELQLALARSGDHRRVPVIDLAIGAACELADTPLLHYDADFERIAAVGKLRHRWLAARGALT
;
A
#
# COMPACT_ATOMS: atom_id res chain seq x y z
N MET A 1 13.97 4.69 -18.03
CA MET A 1 13.54 5.75 -17.09
C MET A 1 12.03 5.69 -17.04
N VAL A 2 11.52 5.00 -16.03
CA VAL A 2 10.10 4.91 -15.72
C VAL A 2 9.67 6.26 -15.16
N ALA A 3 8.65 6.86 -15.76
CA ALA A 3 8.03 8.04 -15.20
C ALA A 3 7.25 7.64 -13.94
N LEU A 4 7.67 8.19 -12.81
CA LEU A 4 6.94 8.19 -11.56
C LEU A 4 5.56 8.84 -11.75
N ASP A 5 4.49 8.15 -11.39
CA ASP A 5 3.11 8.69 -11.40
C ASP A 5 2.73 9.22 -10.01
N VAL A 6 3.69 9.93 -9.41
CA VAL A 6 3.67 10.32 -7.99
C VAL A 6 4.16 11.75 -7.77
N ALA A 7 4.22 12.55 -8.85
CA ALA A 7 4.67 13.95 -8.80
C ALA A 7 3.86 14.80 -7.81
N ASP A 8 2.61 14.40 -7.51
CA ASP A 8 1.66 15.10 -6.65
C ASP A 8 1.13 14.25 -5.47
N LEU A 9 2.00 13.53 -4.76
CA LEU A 9 1.71 12.98 -3.42
C LEU A 9 2.28 13.89 -2.31
N PRO A 10 1.71 15.09 -2.05
CA PRO A 10 2.23 16.02 -1.05
C PRO A 10 1.88 15.63 0.39
N GLU A 11 0.99 14.64 0.57
CA GLU A 11 0.46 14.23 1.87
C GLU A 11 0.97 12.85 2.31
N THR A 12 0.79 12.55 3.60
CA THR A 12 1.12 11.24 4.14
C THR A 12 0.27 10.16 3.47
N HIS A 13 0.91 9.07 3.05
CA HIS A 13 0.26 7.96 2.36
C HIS A 13 0.71 6.63 2.95
N VAL A 14 -0.16 5.63 2.89
CA VAL A 14 0.24 4.23 3.13
C VAL A 14 0.89 3.69 1.86
N ALA A 15 2.04 3.05 1.99
CA ALA A 15 2.68 2.35 0.88
C ALA A 15 2.40 0.85 0.97
N ASP A 16 1.66 0.32 -0.01
CA ASP A 16 1.38 -1.11 -0.16
C ASP A 16 2.66 -1.96 -0.25
N THR A 17 2.59 -3.23 0.16
CA THR A 17 3.71 -4.18 0.15
C THR A 17 4.41 -4.22 -1.21
N GLY A 18 3.67 -4.18 -2.32
CA GLY A 18 4.25 -4.17 -3.66
C GLY A 18 5.17 -2.97 -3.92
N VAL A 19 4.86 -1.80 -3.36
CA VAL A 19 5.70 -0.58 -3.49
C VAL A 19 7.07 -0.81 -2.90
N TRP A 20 7.15 -1.37 -1.70
CA TRP A 20 8.40 -1.67 -1.00
C TRP A 20 9.29 -2.66 -1.78
N LEU A 21 8.67 -3.57 -2.54
CA LEU A 21 9.40 -4.48 -3.41
C LEU A 21 9.93 -3.75 -4.65
N TRP A 22 9.09 -2.96 -5.32
CA TRP A 22 9.48 -2.22 -6.52
C TRP A 22 10.60 -1.22 -6.28
N VAL A 23 10.57 -0.47 -5.17
CA VAL A 23 11.62 0.50 -4.85
C VAL A 23 12.98 -0.16 -4.54
N ARG A 24 13.01 -1.49 -4.33
CA ARG A 24 14.24 -2.28 -4.12
C ARG A 24 14.67 -3.03 -5.39
N ASP A 25 13.85 -3.04 -6.43
CA ASP A 25 14.15 -3.71 -7.68
C ASP A 25 15.24 -2.94 -8.45
N ARG A 26 16.32 -3.65 -8.80
CA ARG A 26 17.46 -3.07 -9.51
C ARG A 26 17.15 -2.69 -10.96
N ARG A 27 16.05 -3.17 -11.52
CA ARG A 27 15.56 -2.78 -12.85
C ARG A 27 15.03 -1.34 -12.88
N PHE A 28 14.61 -0.82 -11.72
CA PHE A 28 14.00 0.50 -11.57
C PHE A 28 14.70 1.33 -10.48
N PRO A 29 16.03 1.56 -10.59
CA PRO A 29 16.81 2.24 -9.56
C PRO A 29 16.34 3.68 -9.27
N GLU A 30 15.64 4.31 -10.21
CA GLU A 30 15.08 5.65 -10.08
C GLU A 30 13.98 5.76 -9.02
N LEU A 31 13.32 4.66 -8.66
CA LEU A 31 12.24 4.67 -7.67
C LEU A 31 12.78 4.90 -6.25
N ARG A 32 14.01 4.43 -5.99
CA ARG A 32 14.56 4.40 -4.64
C ARG A 32 14.87 5.79 -4.06
N PRO A 33 15.57 6.70 -4.76
CA PRO A 33 15.83 8.04 -4.22
C PRO A 33 14.55 8.79 -3.87
N TRP A 34 13.54 8.74 -4.76
CA TRP A 34 12.27 9.39 -4.53
C TRP A 34 11.56 8.82 -3.28
N PHE A 35 11.50 7.49 -3.14
CA PHE A 35 10.83 6.88 -2.00
C PHE A 35 11.57 7.17 -0.68
N ASP A 36 12.89 7.13 -0.69
CA ASP A 36 13.70 7.52 0.48
C ASP A 36 13.43 8.98 0.88
N ASP A 37 13.20 9.89 -0.06
CA ASP A 37 12.83 11.28 0.23
C ASP A 37 11.43 11.40 0.85
N GLN A 38 10.47 10.56 0.44
CA GLN A 38 9.16 10.49 1.11
C GLN A 38 9.28 10.02 2.55
N VAL A 39 10.10 9.00 2.80
CA VAL A 39 10.37 8.48 4.16
C VAL A 39 11.04 9.54 5.02
N ARG A 40 12.10 10.20 4.53
CA ARG A 40 12.80 11.28 5.25
C ARG A 40 11.89 12.45 5.58
N ALA A 41 10.92 12.75 4.71
CA ALA A 41 9.94 13.80 4.93
C ALA A 41 8.77 13.39 5.84
N GLY A 42 8.76 12.16 6.37
CA GLY A 42 7.71 11.66 7.25
C GLY A 42 6.37 11.43 6.54
N ARG A 43 6.36 11.25 5.20
CA ARG A 43 5.14 11.08 4.40
C ARG A 43 4.75 9.62 4.14
N VAL A 44 5.53 8.66 4.62
CA VAL A 44 5.21 7.24 4.46
C VAL A 44 4.67 6.69 5.78
N ALA A 45 3.44 6.22 5.73
CA ALA A 45 2.79 5.45 6.78
C ALA A 45 2.72 3.97 6.40
N VAL A 46 2.48 3.12 7.40
CA VAL A 46 2.35 1.66 7.23
C VAL A 46 1.15 1.13 8.01
N SER A 47 0.40 0.20 7.43
CA SER A 47 -0.63 -0.54 8.17
C SER A 47 -0.04 -1.83 8.77
N ALA A 48 -0.67 -2.35 9.83
CA ALA A 48 -0.18 -3.58 10.48
C ALA A 48 -0.07 -4.79 9.52
N PRO A 49 -1.03 -5.07 8.61
CA PRO A 49 -0.89 -6.15 7.63
C PRO A 49 0.35 -6.00 6.73
N ILE A 50 0.59 -4.80 6.20
CA ILE A 50 1.76 -4.51 5.35
C ILE A 50 3.06 -4.74 6.11
N ALA A 51 3.14 -4.23 7.35
CA ALA A 51 4.34 -4.41 8.16
C ALA A 51 4.64 -5.90 8.42
N LEU A 52 3.62 -6.71 8.69
CA LEU A 52 3.76 -8.15 8.87
C LEU A 52 4.21 -8.86 7.59
N GLU A 53 3.68 -8.48 6.44
CA GLU A 53 4.09 -9.04 5.15
C GLU A 53 5.56 -8.73 4.84
N LEU A 54 6.01 -7.50 5.09
CA LEU A 54 7.39 -7.09 4.87
C LEU A 54 8.37 -7.81 5.80
N VAL A 55 8.00 -7.99 7.07
CA VAL A 55 8.80 -8.78 8.02
C VAL A 55 8.84 -10.25 7.62
N ARG A 56 7.68 -10.83 7.22
CA ARG A 56 7.58 -12.21 6.72
C ARG A 56 8.40 -12.43 5.44
N GLY A 57 8.50 -11.43 4.58
CA GLY A 57 9.26 -11.47 3.33
C GLY A 57 10.78 -11.33 3.50
N ALA A 58 11.28 -11.11 4.72
CA ALA A 58 12.72 -10.97 4.95
C ALA A 58 13.46 -12.32 4.77
N PRO A 59 14.67 -12.32 4.18
CA PRO A 59 15.38 -13.55 3.83
C PRO A 59 15.99 -14.32 5.01
N ASN A 60 16.10 -13.69 6.18
CA ASN A 60 16.67 -14.27 7.40
C ASN A 60 16.23 -13.49 8.64
N PRO A 61 16.44 -14.04 9.86
CA PRO A 61 16.02 -13.39 11.10
C PRO A 61 16.60 -11.99 11.32
N ASP A 62 17.87 -11.75 10.98
CA ASP A 62 18.50 -10.43 11.16
C ASP A 62 17.86 -9.38 10.25
N ALA A 63 17.54 -9.75 9.02
CA ALA A 63 16.83 -8.89 8.09
C ALA A 63 15.37 -8.64 8.55
N ALA A 64 14.71 -9.64 9.14
CA ALA A 64 13.36 -9.51 9.68
C ALA A 64 13.34 -8.53 10.86
N ALA A 65 14.28 -8.66 11.80
CA ALA A 65 14.44 -7.76 12.95
C ALA A 65 14.67 -6.31 12.50
N LYS A 66 15.62 -6.09 11.58
CA LYS A 66 15.90 -4.76 11.02
C LYS A 66 14.68 -4.15 10.29
N SER A 67 13.93 -4.96 9.53
CA SER A 67 12.68 -4.50 8.91
C SER A 67 11.68 -4.08 9.97
N GLY A 68 11.48 -4.87 11.02
CA GLY A 68 10.56 -4.54 12.12
C GLY A 68 10.96 -3.26 12.84
N GLU A 69 12.25 -3.08 13.16
CA GLU A 69 12.78 -1.86 13.77
C GLU A 69 12.52 -0.64 12.89
N HIS A 70 12.86 -0.69 11.59
CA HIS A 70 12.66 0.45 10.69
C HIS A 70 11.17 0.78 10.45
N LEU A 71 10.32 -0.25 10.30
CA LEU A 71 8.89 -0.04 10.10
C LEU A 71 8.23 0.54 11.34
N GLY A 72 8.70 0.17 12.54
CA GLY A 72 8.23 0.72 13.82
C GLY A 72 8.56 2.20 14.04
N LEU A 73 9.40 2.80 13.19
CA LEU A 73 9.69 4.24 13.21
C LEU A 73 8.71 5.06 12.34
N LEU A 74 7.90 4.40 11.51
CA LEU A 74 6.95 5.07 10.62
C LEU A 74 5.64 5.37 11.34
N GLN A 75 4.84 6.27 10.76
CA GLN A 75 3.46 6.45 11.20
C GLN A 75 2.68 5.16 10.94
N HIS A 76 1.99 4.67 11.96
CA HIS A 76 1.14 3.49 11.83
C HIS A 76 -0.30 3.87 11.56
N LEU A 77 -0.88 3.31 10.50
CA LEU A 77 -2.30 3.40 10.24
C LEU A 77 -3.02 2.19 10.88
N PRO A 78 -3.93 2.41 11.84
CA PRO A 78 -4.69 1.32 12.46
C PRO A 78 -5.54 0.56 11.43
N CYS A 79 -5.54 -0.75 11.53
CA CYS A 79 -6.40 -1.65 10.74
C CYS A 79 -7.18 -2.56 11.70
N GLY A 80 -7.98 -1.92 12.56
CA GLY A 80 -8.79 -2.57 13.61
C GLY A 80 -10.18 -2.96 13.12
N ASP A 81 -11.08 -3.25 14.05
CA ASP A 81 -12.41 -3.80 13.78
C ASP A 81 -13.22 -2.96 12.77
N GLU A 82 -13.20 -1.62 12.88
CA GLU A 82 -13.89 -0.73 11.94
C GLU A 82 -13.42 -0.91 10.49
N ALA A 83 -12.12 -1.14 10.27
CA ALA A 83 -11.57 -1.40 8.94
C ALA A 83 -12.06 -2.76 8.41
N TRP A 84 -12.19 -3.77 9.27
CA TRP A 84 -12.70 -5.09 8.89
C TRP A 84 -14.20 -5.09 8.59
N GLU A 85 -14.99 -4.35 9.37
CA GLU A 85 -16.41 -4.14 9.10
C GLU A 85 -16.59 -3.43 7.76
N ARG A 86 -15.85 -2.33 7.54
CA ARG A 86 -15.88 -1.59 6.27
C ARG A 86 -15.39 -2.44 5.09
N ALA A 87 -14.38 -3.29 5.28
CA ALA A 87 -13.95 -4.26 4.27
C ALA A 87 -15.07 -5.24 3.90
N GLY A 88 -15.88 -5.68 4.87
CA GLY A 88 -17.07 -6.50 4.63
C GLY A 88 -18.12 -5.80 3.76
N GLU A 89 -18.36 -4.50 3.99
CA GLU A 89 -19.26 -3.70 3.15
C GLU A 89 -18.73 -3.57 1.71
N LEU A 90 -17.44 -3.27 1.56
CA LEU A 90 -16.78 -3.19 0.25
C LEU A 90 -16.82 -4.54 -0.49
N GLN A 91 -16.61 -5.64 0.22
CA GLN A 91 -16.72 -7.00 -0.33
C GLN A 91 -18.12 -7.30 -0.88
N LEU A 92 -19.16 -6.91 -0.15
CA LEU A 92 -20.55 -7.05 -0.60
C LEU A 92 -20.85 -6.15 -1.81
N ALA A 93 -20.25 -4.96 -1.87
CA ALA A 93 -20.37 -4.07 -3.02
C ALA A 93 -19.69 -4.67 -4.27
N LEU A 94 -18.48 -5.22 -4.15
CA LEU A 94 -17.79 -5.96 -5.22
C LEU A 94 -18.54 -7.21 -5.68
N ALA A 95 -19.31 -7.86 -4.79
CA ALA A 95 -20.13 -9.01 -5.18
C ALA A 95 -21.21 -8.64 -6.19
N ARG A 96 -21.74 -7.41 -6.11
CA ARG A 96 -22.76 -6.92 -7.05
C ARG A 96 -22.21 -6.70 -8.46
N SER A 97 -20.92 -6.40 -8.60
CA SER A 97 -20.25 -6.24 -9.90
C SER A 97 -19.66 -7.54 -10.46
N GLY A 98 -19.73 -8.65 -9.72
CA GLY A 98 -19.17 -9.94 -10.12
C GLY A 98 -17.67 -10.12 -9.82
N ASP A 99 -17.02 -9.12 -9.23
CA ASP A 99 -15.57 -9.11 -8.97
C ASP A 99 -15.17 -9.55 -7.55
N HIS A 100 -16.12 -9.98 -6.70
CA HIS A 100 -15.88 -10.33 -5.29
C HIS A 100 -14.76 -11.34 -5.00
N ARG A 101 -14.35 -12.19 -5.97
CA ARG A 101 -13.29 -13.19 -5.76
C ARG A 101 -11.91 -12.73 -6.24
N ARG A 102 -11.81 -11.53 -6.83
CA ARG A 102 -10.55 -11.02 -7.39
C ARG A 102 -9.68 -10.36 -6.32
N VAL A 103 -10.30 -9.53 -5.48
CA VAL A 103 -9.58 -8.70 -4.51
C VAL A 103 -9.26 -9.53 -3.25
N PRO A 104 -7.99 -9.63 -2.84
CA PRO A 104 -7.61 -10.27 -1.58
C PRO A 104 -8.27 -9.61 -0.36
N VAL A 105 -8.61 -10.44 0.63
CA VAL A 105 -9.26 -9.98 1.87
C VAL A 105 -8.38 -8.98 2.64
N ILE A 106 -7.05 -9.17 2.62
CA ILE A 106 -6.10 -8.25 3.27
C ILE A 106 -6.07 -6.90 2.56
N ASP A 107 -6.08 -6.87 1.23
CA ASP A 107 -6.11 -5.63 0.45
C ASP A 107 -7.40 -4.85 0.68
N LEU A 108 -8.54 -5.54 0.82
CA LEU A 108 -9.80 -4.92 1.24
C LEU A 108 -9.67 -4.23 2.60
N ALA A 109 -9.05 -4.89 3.59
CA ALA A 109 -8.85 -4.32 4.92
C ALA A 109 -7.90 -3.12 4.89
N ILE A 110 -6.81 -3.19 4.13
CA ILE A 110 -5.88 -2.06 3.93
C ILE A 110 -6.58 -0.88 3.26
N GLY A 111 -7.32 -1.14 2.18
CA GLY A 111 -8.09 -0.11 1.46
C GLY A 111 -9.16 0.52 2.35
N ALA A 112 -9.87 -0.28 3.14
CA ALA A 112 -10.85 0.20 4.10
C ALA A 112 -10.22 1.07 5.20
N ALA A 113 -9.09 0.66 5.77
CA ALA A 113 -8.36 1.45 6.76
C ALA A 113 -7.93 2.81 6.19
N CYS A 114 -7.40 2.82 4.96
CA CYS A 114 -7.01 4.04 4.26
C CYS A 114 -8.22 4.95 3.98
N GLU A 115 -9.35 4.38 3.54
CA GLU A 115 -10.59 5.10 3.31
C GLU A 115 -11.14 5.76 4.59
N LEU A 116 -11.20 5.02 5.70
CA LEU A 116 -11.70 5.53 6.97
C LEU A 116 -10.84 6.66 7.54
N ALA A 117 -9.52 6.59 7.32
CA ALA A 117 -8.57 7.58 7.78
C ALA A 117 -8.34 8.74 6.79
N ASP A 118 -9.06 8.79 5.67
CA ASP A 118 -8.84 9.71 4.54
C ASP A 118 -7.36 9.83 4.13
N THR A 119 -6.65 8.71 4.21
CA THR A 119 -5.21 8.64 3.93
C THR A 119 -5.04 7.93 2.58
N PRO A 120 -4.38 8.55 1.58
CA PRO A 120 -4.21 7.91 0.29
C PRO A 120 -3.33 6.66 0.37
N LEU A 121 -3.63 5.67 -0.47
CA LEU A 121 -2.83 4.47 -0.64
C LEU A 121 -1.97 4.55 -1.92
N LEU A 122 -0.66 4.46 -1.77
CA LEU A 122 0.28 4.27 -2.86
C LEU A 122 0.44 2.77 -3.13
N HIS A 123 0.22 2.34 -4.37
CA HIS A 123 0.24 0.93 -4.74
C HIS A 123 0.77 0.71 -6.16
N TYR A 124 1.00 -0.55 -6.51
CA TYR A 124 1.17 -0.97 -7.91
C TYR A 124 0.40 -2.27 -8.16
N ASP A 125 -0.87 -2.25 -7.78
CA ASP A 125 -1.81 -3.38 -7.87
C ASP A 125 -3.19 -2.90 -8.34
N ALA A 126 -3.75 -3.51 -9.37
CA ALA A 126 -5.06 -3.14 -9.91
C ALA A 126 -6.23 -3.50 -8.97
N ASP A 127 -6.00 -4.28 -7.92
CA ASP A 127 -7.04 -4.61 -6.95
C ASP A 127 -7.47 -3.39 -6.14
N PHE A 128 -6.57 -2.46 -5.81
CA PHE A 128 -6.94 -1.20 -5.16
C PHE A 128 -7.78 -0.27 -6.05
N GLU A 129 -7.66 -0.34 -7.38
CA GLU A 129 -8.58 0.36 -8.28
C GLU A 129 -10.01 -0.21 -8.17
N ARG A 130 -10.13 -1.53 -8.03
CA ARG A 130 -11.43 -2.20 -7.87
C ARG A 130 -12.08 -1.81 -6.54
N ILE A 131 -11.28 -1.72 -5.48
CA ILE A 131 -11.74 -1.23 -4.17
C ILE A 131 -12.25 0.20 -4.30
N ALA A 132 -11.46 1.09 -4.93
CA ALA A 132 -11.84 2.49 -5.14
C ALA A 132 -13.10 2.65 -6.01
N ALA A 133 -13.36 1.73 -6.94
CA ALA A 133 -14.56 1.75 -7.79
C ALA A 133 -15.88 1.52 -7.01
N VAL A 134 -15.82 0.91 -5.83
CA VAL A 134 -17.01 0.66 -4.97
C VAL A 134 -16.94 1.35 -3.61
N GLY A 135 -15.86 2.09 -3.36
CA GLY A 135 -15.57 2.79 -2.12
C GLY A 135 -15.21 4.25 -2.34
N LYS A 136 -14.52 4.83 -1.37
CA LYS A 136 -13.96 6.18 -1.41
C LYS A 136 -12.44 6.18 -1.22
N LEU A 137 -11.81 5.01 -1.33
CA LEU A 137 -10.36 4.86 -1.27
C LEU A 137 -9.69 5.85 -2.24
N ARG A 138 -8.95 6.80 -1.67
CA ARG A 138 -8.00 7.62 -2.43
C ARG A 138 -6.76 6.78 -2.68
N HIS A 139 -6.37 6.63 -3.93
CA HIS A 139 -5.20 5.82 -4.28
C HIS A 139 -4.35 6.48 -5.37
N ARG A 140 -3.10 6.04 -5.45
CA ARG A 140 -2.13 6.42 -6.48
C ARG A 140 -1.30 5.22 -6.91
N TRP A 141 -1.12 5.10 -8.22
CA TRP A 141 -0.15 4.17 -8.78
C TRP A 141 1.27 4.69 -8.53
N LEU A 142 2.22 3.81 -8.18
CA LEU A 142 3.63 4.17 -7.98
C LEU A 142 4.27 4.70 -9.27
N ALA A 143 3.87 4.14 -10.39
CA ALA A 143 4.29 4.48 -11.74
C ALA A 143 3.13 4.23 -12.70
N ALA A 144 3.21 4.75 -13.92
CA ALA A 144 2.20 4.48 -14.93
C ALA A 144 1.93 2.97 -15.05
N ARG A 145 0.65 2.57 -15.10
CA ARG A 145 0.26 1.16 -15.17
C ARG A 145 0.94 0.46 -16.36
N GLY A 146 1.58 -0.67 -16.08
CA GLY A 146 2.34 -1.44 -17.07
C GLY A 146 3.79 -0.99 -17.27
N ALA A 147 4.26 0.05 -16.57
CA ALA A 147 5.64 0.50 -16.64
C ALA A 147 6.63 -0.34 -15.81
N LEU A 148 6.17 -1.00 -14.75
CA LEU A 148 6.94 -1.97 -13.97
C LEU A 148 6.55 -3.39 -14.41
N THR A 149 7.52 -4.12 -14.97
CA THR A 149 7.43 -5.50 -15.49
C THR A 149 8.69 -6.28 -15.16
#